data_AF-A0A2N5IB36-F1
#
_entry.id   AF-A0A2N5IB36-F1
#
_cell.length_a   1.000
_cell.length_b   1.000
_cell.length_c   1.000
_cell.angle_alpha   90.00
_cell.angle_beta   90.00
_cell.angle_gamma   90.00
#
_symmetry.space_group_name_H-M   'P 1'
#
loop_
_entity.id
_entity.type
_entity.pdbx_description
1 polymer ?
#
loop_
_entity_poly.entity_id
_entity_poly.type
_entity_poly.pdbx_seq_one_letter_code
_entity_poly.pdbx_strand_id
1 'polypeptide(L)'
;MPIYDTKRLFHFQKAMVDFLERHNVEGILTEFDFKHEAKVYLGSGQMFNEFGRLGLELLADICEAIHLDYYLPQHNTSINDKGADTIITNKLIFDADNDELATCHMMFSHFTIPEDSGLSAECGRFAYMKKVNPDQYYANVAILDDIRSLTEPNPNQKGVENQTIYMNSYTAGAPDYFGETLYDCFKYMYEQYQIHKNNNK
;
A
#
# COMPACT_ATOMS: atom_id res chain seq x y z
N MET A 1 -2.42 -28.39 14.08
CA MET A 1 -1.46 -27.70 13.19
C MET A 1 -0.07 -28.09 13.67
N PRO A 2 0.84 -28.60 12.82
CA PRO A 2 2.20 -28.81 13.26
C PRO A 2 2.82 -27.43 13.49
N ILE A 3 3.19 -27.15 14.74
CA ILE A 3 3.99 -25.97 15.09
C ILE A 3 5.37 -26.26 14.51
N TYR A 4 5.67 -25.67 13.35
CA TYR A 4 7.03 -25.67 12.83
C TYR A 4 7.95 -25.08 13.90
N ASP A 5 9.09 -25.73 14.16
CA ASP A 5 10.10 -25.18 15.05
C ASP A 5 10.75 -23.97 14.37
N THR A 6 10.09 -22.81 14.48
CA THR A 6 10.52 -21.54 13.88
C THR A 6 11.87 -21.07 14.42
N LYS A 7 12.38 -21.67 15.50
CA LYS A 7 13.72 -21.40 16.06
C LYS A 7 14.86 -21.72 15.08
N ARG A 8 14.57 -22.41 13.96
CA ARG A 8 15.56 -22.67 12.89
C ARG A 8 15.59 -21.59 11.80
N LEU A 9 14.70 -20.59 11.84
CA LEU A 9 14.59 -19.52 10.82
C LEU A 9 15.30 -18.23 11.25
N PHE A 10 16.56 -18.32 11.70
CA PHE A 10 17.30 -17.18 12.27
C PHE A 10 17.37 -15.96 11.35
N HIS A 11 17.71 -16.14 10.07
CA HIS A 11 17.81 -15.02 9.12
C HIS A 11 16.47 -14.33 8.87
N PHE A 12 15.38 -15.11 8.77
CA PHE A 12 14.03 -14.55 8.60
C PHE A 12 13.59 -13.78 9.85
N GLN A 13 13.81 -14.33 11.04
CA GLN A 13 13.51 -13.65 12.30
C GLN A 13 14.26 -12.32 12.42
N LYS A 14 15.57 -12.33 12.12
CA LYS A 14 16.37 -11.11 12.11
C LYS A 14 15.85 -10.10 11.08
N ALA A 15 15.62 -10.52 9.83
CA ALA A 15 15.10 -9.62 8.79
C ALA A 15 13.74 -9.03 9.14
N MET A 16 12.87 -9.81 9.78
CA MET A 16 11.57 -9.34 10.26
C MET A 16 11.74 -8.31 11.39
N VAL A 17 12.61 -8.55 12.37
CA VAL A 17 12.90 -7.56 13.43
C VAL A 17 13.47 -6.27 12.82
N ASP A 18 14.48 -6.39 11.96
CA ASP A 18 15.10 -5.25 11.28
C ASP A 18 14.05 -4.45 10.46
N PHE A 19 13.10 -5.14 9.81
CA PHE A 19 11.99 -4.51 9.10
C PHE A 19 11.04 -3.76 10.04
N LEU A 20 10.58 -4.42 11.12
CA LEU A 20 9.64 -3.82 12.07
C LEU A 20 10.24 -2.58 12.76
N GLU A 21 11.52 -2.62 13.11
CA GLU A 21 12.26 -1.49 13.68
C GLU A 21 12.43 -0.36 12.65
N ARG A 22 12.90 -0.68 11.43
CA ARG A 22 13.08 0.32 10.36
C ARG A 22 11.78 1.04 10.03
N HIS A 23 10.68 0.30 9.96
CA HIS A 23 9.37 0.86 9.61
C HIS A 23 8.62 1.43 10.82
N ASN A 24 9.23 1.43 12.01
CA ASN A 24 8.67 1.85 13.29
C ASN A 24 7.23 1.35 13.50
N VAL A 25 7.02 0.04 13.31
CA VAL A 25 5.69 -0.57 13.39
C VAL A 25 5.11 -0.42 14.80
N GLU A 26 5.93 -0.52 15.86
CA GLU A 26 5.47 -0.27 17.24
C GLU A 26 4.88 1.15 17.41
N GLY A 27 5.51 2.17 16.82
CA GLY A 27 4.97 3.53 16.82
C GLY A 27 3.62 3.60 16.09
N ILE A 28 3.46 2.93 14.95
CA ILE A 28 2.18 2.88 14.22
C ILE A 28 1.08 2.33 15.12
N LEU A 29 1.35 1.21 15.78
CA LEU A 29 0.38 0.48 16.61
C LEU A 29 0.01 1.21 17.91
N THR A 30 0.82 2.17 18.35
CA THR A 30 0.62 2.85 19.65
C THR A 30 0.19 4.31 19.53
N GLU A 31 0.46 4.97 18.39
CA GLU A 31 0.21 6.40 18.21
C GLU A 31 -1.05 6.72 17.40
N PHE A 32 -1.54 5.77 16.59
CA PHE A 32 -2.65 6.01 15.67
C PHE A 32 -3.89 5.19 16.02
N ASP A 33 -5.06 5.84 15.93
CA ASP A 33 -6.36 5.21 16.13
C ASP A 33 -7.42 5.90 15.26
N PHE A 34 -7.84 5.23 14.19
CA PHE A 34 -8.81 5.73 13.22
C PHE A 34 -10.28 5.46 13.61
N LYS A 35 -10.52 4.71 14.70
CA LYS A 35 -11.84 4.46 15.29
C LYS A 35 -12.89 3.88 14.34
N HIS A 36 -12.46 3.19 13.29
CA HIS A 36 -13.31 2.71 12.19
C HIS A 36 -14.11 3.83 11.51
N GLU A 37 -13.59 5.05 11.50
CA GLU A 37 -14.23 6.22 10.85
C GLU A 37 -13.62 6.51 9.47
N ALA A 38 -12.60 5.75 9.05
CA ALA A 38 -11.95 5.89 7.75
C ALA A 38 -11.66 4.51 7.17
N LYS A 39 -11.53 4.46 5.83
CA LYS A 39 -11.26 3.23 5.06
C LYS A 39 -10.10 3.47 4.09
N VAL A 40 -9.14 2.56 4.02
CA VAL A 40 -8.00 2.64 3.09
C VAL A 40 -8.05 1.54 2.02
N TYR A 41 -7.73 1.88 0.78
CA TYR A 41 -7.49 0.89 -0.28
C TYR A 41 -6.01 0.50 -0.25
N LEU A 42 -5.71 -0.79 -0.04
CA LEU A 42 -4.34 -1.33 -0.02
C LEU A 42 -3.97 -1.83 -1.43
N GLY A 43 -3.39 -0.95 -2.24
CA GLY A 43 -2.98 -1.23 -3.61
C GLY A 43 -1.55 -1.78 -3.69
N SER A 44 -1.35 -2.90 -4.40
CA SER A 44 -0.03 -3.49 -4.60
C SER A 44 0.02 -4.46 -5.79
N GLY A 45 1.07 -4.36 -6.61
CA GLY A 45 1.37 -5.36 -7.63
C GLY A 45 1.83 -6.72 -7.08
N GLN A 46 2.11 -6.80 -5.77
CA GLN A 46 2.65 -8.01 -5.12
C GLN A 46 1.58 -9.02 -4.70
N MET A 47 0.29 -8.70 -4.90
CA MET A 47 -0.82 -9.58 -4.55
C MET A 47 -0.92 -10.86 -5.39
N PHE A 48 -0.16 -10.96 -6.48
CA PHE A 48 -0.18 -12.11 -7.39
C PHE A 48 0.85 -13.20 -7.05
N ASN A 49 1.72 -12.98 -6.06
CA ASN A 49 2.73 -13.96 -5.64
C ASN A 49 2.69 -14.22 -4.13
N GLU A 50 3.06 -15.43 -3.70
CA GLU A 50 2.86 -15.86 -2.30
C GLU A 50 3.66 -15.03 -1.28
N PHE A 51 4.92 -14.68 -1.58
CA PHE A 51 5.74 -13.88 -0.67
C PHE A 51 5.23 -12.45 -0.53
N GLY A 52 4.83 -11.84 -1.65
CA GLY A 52 4.23 -10.52 -1.69
C GLY A 52 2.95 -10.45 -0.87
N ARG A 53 2.08 -11.45 -1.03
CA ARG A 53 0.84 -11.58 -0.26
C ARG A 53 1.08 -11.63 1.25
N LEU A 54 2.14 -12.29 1.72
CA LEU A 54 2.49 -12.31 3.15
C LEU A 54 2.80 -10.91 3.70
N GLY A 55 3.51 -10.08 2.93
CA GLY A 55 3.76 -8.69 3.30
C GLY A 55 2.49 -7.84 3.34
N LEU A 56 1.53 -8.12 2.46
CA LEU A 56 0.23 -7.44 2.45
C LEU A 56 -0.66 -7.82 3.63
N GLU A 57 -0.57 -9.06 4.14
CA GLU A 57 -1.25 -9.45 5.38
C GLU A 57 -0.71 -8.66 6.58
N LEU A 58 0.58 -8.32 6.62
CA LEU A 58 1.12 -7.43 7.66
C LEU A 58 0.49 -6.03 7.61
N LEU A 59 0.27 -5.48 6.42
CA LEU A 59 -0.43 -4.18 6.29
C LEU A 59 -1.89 -4.27 6.74
N ALA A 60 -2.57 -5.37 6.44
CA ALA A 60 -3.92 -5.63 6.94
C ALA A 60 -3.96 -5.71 8.47
N ASP A 61 -3.06 -6.50 9.09
CA ASP A 61 -2.95 -6.61 10.56
C ASP A 61 -2.66 -5.25 11.23
N ILE A 62 -1.81 -4.42 10.62
CA ILE A 62 -1.56 -3.06 11.08
C ILE A 62 -2.84 -2.22 11.03
N CYS A 63 -3.60 -2.29 9.92
CA CYS A 63 -4.85 -1.54 9.78
C CYS A 63 -5.90 -1.96 10.83
N GLU A 64 -6.07 -3.27 11.05
CA GLU A 64 -6.94 -3.79 12.12
C GLU A 64 -6.54 -3.24 13.50
N ALA A 65 -5.24 -3.30 13.82
CA ALA A 65 -4.73 -2.91 15.12
C ALA A 65 -4.88 -1.41 15.43
N ILE A 66 -4.92 -0.56 14.40
CA ILE A 66 -5.13 0.90 14.55
C ILE A 66 -6.59 1.32 14.23
N HIS A 67 -7.50 0.35 14.15
CA HIS A 67 -8.92 0.56 13.83
C HIS A 67 -9.14 1.35 12.54
N LEU A 68 -8.34 1.09 11.51
CA LEU A 68 -8.51 1.64 10.17
C LEU A 68 -9.18 0.57 9.31
N ASP A 69 -10.40 0.83 8.82
CA ASP A 69 -11.02 -0.09 7.87
C ASP A 69 -10.16 -0.18 6.61
N TYR A 70 -10.11 -1.34 5.96
CA TYR A 70 -9.34 -1.48 4.73
C TYR A 70 -10.07 -2.34 3.70
N TYR A 71 -9.68 -2.13 2.45
CA TYR A 71 -9.90 -3.07 1.37
C TYR A 71 -8.55 -3.61 0.93
N LEU A 72 -8.38 -4.92 1.01
CA LEU A 72 -7.25 -5.63 0.42
C LEU A 72 -7.76 -6.54 -0.69
N PRO A 73 -7.39 -6.33 -1.97
CA PRO A 73 -8.06 -7.03 -3.06
C PRO A 73 -7.88 -8.56 -3.04
N GLN A 74 -6.84 -9.09 -2.38
CA GLN A 74 -6.63 -10.54 -2.23
C GLN A 74 -7.61 -11.22 -1.25
N HIS A 75 -8.28 -10.45 -0.39
CA HIS A 75 -9.33 -10.96 0.52
C HIS A 75 -10.69 -11.05 -0.16
N ASN A 76 -10.86 -10.43 -1.34
CA ASN A 76 -12.15 -10.41 -2.03
C ASN A 76 -12.45 -11.78 -2.66
N THR A 77 -13.18 -12.63 -1.94
CA THR A 77 -13.54 -13.97 -2.38
C THR A 77 -14.54 -13.97 -3.55
N SER A 78 -15.35 -12.92 -3.72
CA SER A 78 -16.38 -12.86 -4.76
C SER A 78 -15.82 -12.59 -6.17
N ILE A 79 -14.80 -11.74 -6.27
CA ILE A 79 -14.09 -11.46 -7.54
C ILE A 79 -13.03 -12.52 -7.82
N ASN A 80 -12.40 -13.07 -6.77
CA ASN A 80 -11.37 -14.10 -6.89
C ASN A 80 -11.92 -15.53 -6.96
N ASP A 81 -13.25 -15.73 -6.92
CA ASP A 81 -13.85 -17.04 -7.16
C ASP A 81 -13.69 -17.44 -8.63
N LYS A 82 -12.54 -18.07 -8.90
CA LYS A 82 -12.18 -18.70 -10.18
C LYS A 82 -12.79 -20.11 -10.29
N GLY A 83 -13.89 -20.37 -9.59
CA GLY A 83 -14.72 -21.55 -9.80
C GLY A 83 -15.13 -21.68 -11.27
N ALA A 84 -15.31 -22.92 -11.72
CA ALA A 84 -15.52 -23.25 -13.13
C ALA A 84 -16.74 -22.55 -13.79
N ASP A 85 -17.66 -22.01 -12.98
CA ASP A 85 -18.93 -21.44 -13.43
C ASP A 85 -18.95 -19.90 -13.50
N THR A 86 -17.88 -19.20 -13.07
CA THR A 86 -17.83 -17.74 -13.06
C THR A 86 -16.96 -17.20 -14.19
N ILE A 87 -17.55 -16.51 -15.16
CA ILE A 87 -16.81 -15.80 -16.21
C ILE A 87 -16.30 -14.47 -15.66
N ILE A 88 -15.05 -14.45 -15.22
CA ILE A 88 -14.37 -13.20 -14.84
C ILE A 88 -13.90 -12.48 -16.12
N THR A 89 -14.41 -11.27 -16.33
CA THR A 89 -14.00 -10.40 -17.46
C THR A 89 -13.19 -9.22 -16.97
N ASN A 90 -12.37 -8.62 -17.85
CA ASN A 90 -11.61 -7.41 -17.51
C ASN A 90 -12.53 -6.26 -17.07
N LYS A 91 -13.73 -6.15 -17.65
CA LYS A 91 -14.72 -5.14 -17.25
C LYS A 91 -15.22 -5.38 -15.82
N LEU A 92 -15.47 -6.64 -15.46
CA LEU A 92 -15.94 -6.98 -14.11
C LEU A 92 -14.89 -6.61 -13.06
N ILE A 93 -13.62 -6.94 -13.29
CA ILE A 93 -12.52 -6.57 -12.40
C ILE A 93 -12.41 -5.05 -12.31
N PHE A 94 -12.37 -4.37 -13.46
CA PHE A 94 -12.30 -2.91 -13.53
C PHE A 94 -13.44 -2.22 -12.77
N ASP A 95 -14.68 -2.63 -12.99
CA ASP A 95 -15.84 -2.04 -12.32
C ASP A 95 -15.76 -2.29 -10.81
N ALA A 96 -15.39 -3.48 -10.37
CA ALA A 96 -15.34 -3.83 -8.96
C ALA A 96 -14.20 -3.13 -8.19
N ASP A 97 -13.01 -3.01 -8.77
CA ASP A 97 -11.92 -2.23 -8.16
C ASP A 97 -12.29 -0.74 -8.06
N ASN A 98 -13.02 -0.22 -9.06
CA ASN A 98 -13.53 1.15 -9.01
C ASN A 98 -14.61 1.37 -7.94
N ASP A 99 -15.48 0.39 -7.74
CA ASP A 99 -16.51 0.43 -6.70
C ASP A 99 -15.85 0.45 -5.32
N GLU A 100 -14.84 -0.39 -5.09
CA GLU A 100 -14.11 -0.41 -3.81
C GLU A 100 -13.31 0.87 -3.57
N LEU A 101 -12.58 1.37 -4.59
CA LEU A 101 -11.90 2.67 -4.52
C LEU A 101 -12.87 3.81 -4.15
N ALA A 102 -14.12 3.76 -4.63
CA ALA A 102 -15.12 4.78 -4.32
C ALA A 102 -15.59 4.75 -2.85
N THR A 103 -15.46 3.61 -2.16
CA THR A 103 -15.79 3.47 -0.73
C THR A 103 -14.65 3.87 0.20
N CYS A 104 -13.42 3.93 -0.31
CA CYS A 104 -12.24 4.25 0.47
C CYS A 104 -12.06 5.77 0.59
N HIS A 105 -11.61 6.19 1.77
CA HIS A 105 -11.23 7.57 2.05
C HIS A 105 -9.76 7.82 1.73
N MET A 106 -8.93 6.77 1.76
CA MET A 106 -7.50 6.86 1.51
C MET A 106 -7.05 5.75 0.56
N MET A 107 -5.95 5.98 -0.13
CA MET A 107 -5.24 4.96 -0.89
C MET A 107 -3.81 4.83 -0.37
N PHE A 108 -3.38 3.60 -0.16
CA PHE A 108 -2.01 3.24 0.14
C PHE A 108 -1.46 2.43 -1.03
N SER A 109 -0.43 2.94 -1.70
CA SER A 109 0.19 2.33 -2.89
C SER A 109 1.55 1.75 -2.54
N HIS A 110 1.66 0.42 -2.57
CA HIS A 110 2.96 -0.27 -2.48
C HIS A 110 3.54 -0.48 -3.88
N PHE A 111 4.41 0.45 -4.31
CA PHE A 111 5.05 0.39 -5.61
C PHE A 111 6.24 -0.56 -5.61
N THR A 112 6.43 -1.26 -6.73
CA THR A 112 7.61 -2.06 -7.04
C THR A 112 8.17 -1.67 -8.39
N ILE A 113 9.39 -2.12 -8.73
CA ILE A 113 10.00 -1.86 -10.03
C ILE A 113 10.35 -3.18 -10.75
N PRO A 114 9.87 -3.42 -11.99
CA PRO A 114 8.99 -2.53 -12.78
C PRO A 114 7.62 -2.30 -12.12
N GLU A 115 7.03 -1.14 -12.41
CA GLU A 115 5.73 -0.74 -11.88
C GLU A 115 4.64 -1.70 -12.32
N ASP A 116 3.73 -2.02 -11.40
CA ASP A 116 2.48 -2.66 -11.76
C ASP A 116 1.55 -1.65 -12.44
N SER A 117 1.09 -1.99 -13.64
CA SER A 117 0.24 -1.10 -14.43
C SER A 117 -1.15 -0.92 -13.84
N GLY A 118 -1.66 -1.92 -13.11
CA GLY A 118 -2.95 -1.84 -12.41
C GLY A 118 -2.88 -0.81 -11.28
N LEU A 119 -1.91 -0.99 -10.38
CA LEU A 119 -1.64 -0.07 -9.28
C LEU A 119 -1.39 1.36 -9.75
N SER A 120 -0.62 1.52 -10.83
CA SER A 120 -0.35 2.84 -11.40
C SER A 120 -1.64 3.54 -11.88
N ALA A 121 -2.57 2.77 -12.48
CA ALA A 121 -3.86 3.27 -12.92
C ALA A 121 -4.79 3.59 -11.74
N GLU A 122 -4.84 2.73 -10.73
CA GLU A 122 -5.60 2.94 -9.48
C GLU A 122 -5.12 4.21 -8.75
N CYS A 123 -3.80 4.37 -8.59
CA CYS A 123 -3.19 5.52 -7.92
C CYS A 123 -3.51 6.83 -8.66
N GLY A 124 -3.35 6.83 -9.99
CA GLY A 124 -3.72 7.98 -10.82
C GLY A 124 -5.22 8.30 -10.77
N ARG A 125 -6.07 7.28 -10.74
CA ARG A 125 -7.52 7.44 -10.59
C ARG A 125 -7.87 8.05 -9.23
N PHE A 126 -7.32 7.52 -8.15
CA PHE A 126 -7.60 8.02 -6.80
C PHE A 126 -7.16 9.49 -6.64
N ALA A 127 -6.00 9.86 -7.20
CA ALA A 127 -5.54 11.25 -7.27
C ALA A 127 -6.56 12.15 -7.99
N TYR A 128 -7.15 11.70 -9.09
CA TYR A 128 -8.20 12.43 -9.79
C TYR A 128 -9.50 12.51 -8.97
N MET A 129 -9.93 11.41 -8.35
CA MET A 129 -11.12 11.36 -7.49
C MET A 129 -11.01 12.38 -6.36
N LYS A 130 -9.85 12.45 -5.68
CA LYS A 130 -9.55 13.46 -4.67
C LYS A 130 -9.60 14.88 -5.21
N LYS A 131 -9.04 15.13 -6.40
CA LYS A 131 -9.12 16.46 -7.02
C LYS A 131 -10.56 16.90 -7.27
N VAL A 132 -11.45 15.97 -7.61
CA VAL A 132 -12.87 16.25 -7.92
C VAL A 132 -13.72 16.35 -6.65
N ASN A 133 -13.44 15.54 -5.63
CA ASN A 133 -14.20 15.49 -4.39
C ASN A 133 -13.26 15.39 -3.16
N PRO A 134 -12.56 16.48 -2.80
CA PRO A 134 -11.54 16.44 -1.75
C PRO A 134 -12.12 16.13 -0.36
N ASP A 135 -13.39 16.45 -0.12
CA ASP A 135 -14.04 16.18 1.18
C ASP A 135 -14.29 14.68 1.43
N GLN A 136 -14.32 13.86 0.37
CA GLN A 136 -14.50 12.40 0.45
C GLN A 136 -13.18 11.63 0.49
N TYR A 137 -12.13 12.13 -0.19
CA TYR A 137 -10.88 11.41 -0.40
C TYR A 137 -9.72 12.16 0.28
N TYR A 138 -9.28 11.64 1.42
CA TYR A 138 -8.43 12.34 2.36
C TYR A 138 -6.95 12.33 1.94
N ALA A 139 -6.44 11.16 1.51
CA ALA A 139 -5.02 10.98 1.24
C ALA A 139 -4.74 9.91 0.18
N ASN A 140 -3.80 10.19 -0.72
CA ASN A 140 -3.17 9.23 -1.61
C ASN A 140 -1.69 9.09 -1.21
N VAL A 141 -1.32 7.95 -0.62
CA VAL A 141 0.01 7.74 -0.05
C VAL A 141 0.69 6.58 -0.77
N ALA A 142 2.01 6.67 -0.90
CA ALA A 142 2.81 5.63 -1.54
C ALA A 142 4.09 5.31 -0.77
N ILE A 143 4.57 4.08 -0.96
CA ILE A 143 5.89 3.61 -0.55
C ILE A 143 6.52 2.80 -1.68
N LEU A 144 7.85 2.83 -1.77
CA LEU A 144 8.67 1.98 -2.63
C LEU A 144 9.75 1.33 -1.77
N ASP A 145 9.73 0.01 -1.68
CA ASP A 145 10.62 -0.78 -0.83
C ASP A 145 11.90 -1.26 -1.56
N ASP A 146 12.21 -0.68 -2.71
CA ASP A 146 13.41 -1.02 -3.47
C ASP A 146 14.66 -0.38 -2.86
N ILE A 147 15.60 -1.21 -2.41
CA ILE A 147 16.86 -0.77 -1.79
C ILE A 147 17.70 0.15 -2.68
N ARG A 148 17.50 0.12 -4.00
CA ARG A 148 18.21 0.98 -4.96
C ARG A 148 17.73 2.42 -4.94
N SER A 149 16.56 2.69 -4.33
CA SER A 149 16.11 4.06 -4.04
C SER A 149 17.12 4.84 -3.19
N LEU A 150 17.96 4.14 -2.41
CA LEU A 150 19.03 4.72 -1.60
C LEU A 150 20.30 5.06 -2.41
N THR A 151 20.36 4.70 -3.70
CA THR A 151 21.54 4.90 -4.54
C THR A 151 21.47 6.24 -5.27
N GLU A 152 22.28 7.20 -4.83
CA GLU A 152 22.40 8.51 -5.45
C GLU A 152 22.81 8.40 -6.95
N PRO A 153 22.12 9.11 -7.86
CA PRO A 153 22.51 9.15 -9.27
C PRO A 153 23.93 9.63 -9.45
N ASN A 154 24.79 8.79 -10.04
CA ASN A 154 26.13 9.19 -10.44
C ASN A 154 26.12 9.61 -11.92
N PRO A 155 26.17 10.91 -12.26
CA PRO A 155 26.12 11.36 -13.66
C PRO A 155 27.32 10.92 -14.49
N ASN A 156 28.41 10.46 -13.85
CA ASN A 156 29.59 9.93 -14.54
C ASN A 156 29.47 8.44 -14.88
N GLN A 157 28.49 7.73 -14.32
CA GLN A 157 28.19 6.34 -14.64
C GLN A 157 27.02 6.26 -15.61
N LYS A 158 27.12 5.39 -16.63
CA LYS A 158 26.08 5.20 -17.66
C LYS A 158 25.64 3.74 -17.72
N GLY A 159 24.38 3.52 -18.06
CA GLY A 159 23.83 2.18 -18.23
C GLY A 159 23.80 1.39 -16.93
N VAL A 160 24.15 0.11 -16.98
CA VAL A 160 24.11 -0.83 -15.83
C VAL A 160 25.02 -0.44 -14.66
N GLU A 161 26.00 0.43 -14.89
CA GLU A 161 26.93 0.93 -13.87
C GLU A 161 26.32 2.05 -13.00
N ASN A 162 25.19 2.62 -13.44
CA ASN A 162 24.41 3.57 -12.67
C ASN A 162 23.18 2.84 -12.12
N GLN A 163 23.32 2.27 -10.92
CA GLN A 163 22.30 1.43 -10.30
C GLN A 163 21.14 2.23 -9.66
N THR A 164 21.09 3.53 -9.91
CA THR A 164 19.98 4.36 -9.45
C THR A 164 18.68 3.91 -10.10
N ILE A 165 17.66 3.86 -9.26
CA ILE A 165 16.36 3.41 -9.66
C ILE A 165 15.63 4.43 -10.53
N TYR A 166 14.86 3.96 -11.51
CA TYR A 166 13.95 4.79 -12.28
C TYR A 166 12.51 4.32 -12.04
N MET A 167 11.70 5.23 -11.54
CA MET A 167 10.25 5.13 -11.46
C MET A 167 9.65 6.10 -12.48
N ASN A 168 8.54 5.74 -13.12
CA ASN A 168 7.85 6.63 -14.06
C ASN A 168 7.41 7.90 -13.30
N SER A 169 7.90 9.07 -13.72
CA SER A 169 7.64 10.32 -13.01
C SER A 169 6.17 10.74 -13.02
N TYR A 170 5.38 10.28 -13.99
CA TYR A 170 3.93 10.51 -14.00
C TYR A 170 3.23 9.68 -12.91
N THR A 171 3.61 8.39 -12.77
CA THR A 171 3.12 7.53 -11.69
C THR A 171 3.58 8.03 -10.33
N ALA A 172 4.88 8.33 -10.18
CA ALA A 172 5.48 8.80 -8.93
C ALA A 172 4.95 10.17 -8.47
N GLY A 173 4.40 10.97 -9.38
CA GLY A 173 3.78 12.27 -9.07
C GLY A 173 2.30 12.21 -8.68
N ALA A 174 1.66 11.03 -8.72
CA ALA A 174 0.25 10.86 -8.38
C ALA A 174 -0.06 10.85 -6.86
N PRO A 175 0.78 10.25 -5.99
CA PRO A 175 0.60 10.33 -4.53
C PRO A 175 0.78 11.75 -3.99
N ASP A 176 0.04 12.08 -2.93
CA ASP A 176 0.26 13.30 -2.15
C ASP A 176 1.54 13.22 -1.31
N TYR A 177 1.87 12.00 -0.87
CA TYR A 177 3.00 11.71 -0.02
C TYR A 177 3.68 10.40 -0.41
N PHE A 178 5.00 10.43 -0.46
CA PHE A 178 5.84 9.28 -0.72
C PHE A 178 6.70 9.02 0.52
N GLY A 179 6.36 7.99 1.29
CA GLY A 179 7.02 7.69 2.56
C GLY A 179 8.31 6.92 2.39
N GLU A 180 9.27 7.19 3.28
CA GLU A 180 10.50 6.39 3.40
C GLU A 180 10.26 5.14 4.26
N THR A 181 9.32 5.23 5.20
CA THR A 181 8.92 4.15 6.11
C THR A 181 7.40 3.95 6.11
N LEU A 182 6.93 2.84 6.71
CA LEU A 182 5.48 2.65 6.91
C LEU A 182 4.95 3.69 7.91
N TYR A 183 5.72 3.96 8.97
CA TYR A 183 5.34 4.97 9.96
C TYR A 183 5.08 6.33 9.32
N ASP A 184 5.95 6.78 8.40
CA ASP A 184 5.73 8.04 7.69
C ASP A 184 4.42 8.06 6.90
N CYS A 185 4.11 6.94 6.22
CA CYS A 185 2.88 6.79 5.47
C CYS A 185 1.64 6.84 6.39
N PHE A 186 1.64 6.06 7.47
CA PHE A 186 0.53 6.00 8.42
C PHE A 186 0.35 7.31 9.18
N LYS A 187 1.46 7.98 9.54
CA LYS A 187 1.44 9.32 10.13
C LYS A 187 0.76 10.32 9.21
N TYR A 188 1.17 10.39 7.94
CA TYR A 188 0.56 11.29 6.97
C TYR A 188 -0.94 11.00 6.79
N MET A 189 -1.32 9.73 6.64
CA MET A 189 -2.73 9.32 6.57
C MET A 189 -3.52 9.77 7.80
N TYR A 190 -2.96 9.58 9.01
CA TYR A 190 -3.60 9.95 10.25
C TYR A 190 -3.76 11.47 10.39
N GLU A 191 -2.75 12.25 10.00
CA GLU A 191 -2.84 13.72 9.96
C GLU A 191 -3.97 14.18 9.03
N GLN A 192 -4.09 13.60 7.83
CA GLN A 192 -5.18 13.93 6.90
C GLN A 192 -6.56 13.54 7.46
N TYR A 193 -6.66 12.39 8.12
CA TYR A 193 -7.88 11.97 8.82
C TYR A 193 -8.30 12.97 9.90
N GLN A 194 -7.36 13.42 10.75
CA GLN A 194 -7.66 14.41 11.80
C GLN A 194 -8.11 15.75 11.24
N ILE A 195 -7.50 16.21 10.13
CA ILE A 195 -7.91 17.44 9.44
C ILE A 195 -9.38 17.33 8.99
N HIS A 196 -9.75 16.25 8.29
CA HIS A 196 -11.11 16.05 7.80
C HIS A 196 -12.12 15.91 8.95
N LYS A 197 -11.76 15.18 10.01
CA LYS A 197 -12.60 15.03 11.20
C LYS A 197 -12.89 16.36 11.91
N ASN A 198 -11.92 17.27 11.93
CA ASN A 198 -12.09 18.58 12.58
C ASN A 198 -12.86 19.58 11.72
N ASN A 199 -12.81 19.44 10.39
CA ASN A 199 -13.58 20.28 9.47
C ASN A 199 -15.07 19.90 9.38
N ASN A 200 -15.41 18.67 9.74
CA ASN A 200 -16.78 18.14 9.72
C ASN A 200 -17.53 18.26 11.08
N LYS A 201 -16.96 18.97 12.06
CA LYS A 201 -17.59 19.29 13.35
C LYS A 201 -18.07 20.74 13.38
#